data_AF-A0A8H3UHE3-F1
#
_entry.id   AF-A0A8H3UHE3-F1
#
_cell.length_a   1.000
_cell.length_b   1.000
_cell.length_c   1.000
_cell.angle_alpha   90.00
_cell.angle_beta   90.00
_cell.angle_gamma   90.00
#
_symmetry.space_group_name_H-M   'P 1'
#
loop_
_entity.id
_entity.type
_entity.pdbx_description
1 polymer ?
#
loop_
_entity_poly.entity_id
_entity_poly.type
_entity_poly.pdbx_seq_one_letter_code
_entity_poly.pdbx_strand_id
1 'polypeptide(L)'
;MKATVTIPLLLGSLAASTHAIGIRFCTDANFHGTCGTYNLPRNTCWNVPRPANDKISSLDTLGANCIFYKDAYCKGPSFKANGKKPTIPANMNDKISSVK
;
A
#
# COMPACT_ATOMS: atom_id res chain seq x y z
N MET A 1 52.01 -18.53 30.95
CA MET A 1 51.57 -17.82 29.72
C MET A 1 50.05 -17.92 29.67
N LYS A 2 49.31 -16.80 29.81
CA LYS A 2 47.84 -16.80 29.74
C LYS A 2 47.44 -16.31 28.35
N ALA A 3 46.87 -17.20 27.53
CA ALA A 3 46.31 -16.83 26.23
C ALA A 3 44.87 -16.36 26.44
N THR A 4 44.63 -15.08 26.23
CA THR A 4 43.29 -14.49 26.23
C THR A 4 42.72 -14.64 24.82
N VAL A 5 41.62 -15.37 24.69
CA VAL A 5 40.88 -15.53 23.42
C VAL A 5 39.72 -14.55 23.43
N THR A 6 39.73 -13.61 22.48
CA THR A 6 38.62 -12.67 22.24
C THR A 6 37.72 -13.22 21.14
N ILE A 7 36.47 -13.54 21.50
CA ILE A 7 35.42 -13.98 20.58
C ILE A 7 34.72 -12.72 20.03
N PRO A 8 34.69 -12.49 18.70
CA PRO A 8 33.97 -11.34 18.15
C PRO A 8 32.47 -11.61 18.17
N LEU A 9 31.69 -10.67 18.73
CA LEU A 9 30.25 -10.66 18.60
C LEU A 9 29.89 -10.28 17.16
N LEU A 10 29.45 -11.26 16.36
CA LEU A 10 28.85 -11.01 15.05
C LEU A 10 27.43 -10.45 15.26
N LEU A 11 27.28 -9.14 15.07
CA LEU A 11 25.99 -8.46 14.97
C LEU A 11 25.33 -8.88 13.65
N GLY A 12 24.54 -9.95 13.67
CA GLY A 12 23.66 -10.31 12.56
C GLY A 12 22.56 -9.26 12.40
N SER A 13 22.56 -8.53 11.30
CA SER A 13 21.49 -7.60 10.93
C SER A 13 20.22 -8.39 10.56
N LEU A 14 19.16 -8.22 11.35
CA LEU A 14 17.81 -8.67 10.98
C LEU A 14 17.33 -7.78 9.82
N ALA A 15 17.50 -8.24 8.58
CA ALA A 15 16.81 -7.64 7.45
C ALA A 15 15.31 -7.82 7.67
N ALA A 16 14.60 -6.74 8.02
CA ALA A 16 13.16 -6.74 8.02
C ALA A 16 12.70 -7.02 6.58
N SER A 17 12.18 -8.22 6.33
CA SER A 17 11.50 -8.53 5.06
C SER A 17 10.26 -7.66 4.97
N THR A 18 10.39 -6.52 4.30
CA THR A 18 9.26 -5.67 3.95
C THR A 18 8.43 -6.40 2.91
N HIS A 19 7.53 -7.27 3.37
CA HIS A 19 6.58 -7.96 2.49
C HIS A 19 5.69 -6.89 1.84
N ALA A 20 5.90 -6.63 0.56
CA ALA A 20 5.03 -5.77 -0.21
C ALA A 20 3.66 -6.43 -0.39
N ILE A 21 2.59 -5.63 -0.44
CA ILE A 21 1.25 -6.07 -0.85
C ILE A 21 0.97 -5.56 -2.26
N GLY A 22 0.29 -6.37 -3.06
CA GLY A 22 -0.17 -5.95 -4.38
C GLY A 22 -1.56 -5.31 -4.29
N ILE A 23 -1.75 -4.15 -4.93
CA ILE A 23 -3.08 -3.55 -5.10
C ILE A 23 -3.28 -3.19 -6.56
N ARG A 24 -4.40 -3.61 -7.13
CA ARG A 24 -4.82 -3.24 -8.48
C ARG A 24 -5.78 -2.06 -8.41
N PHE A 25 -5.47 -0.98 -9.11
CA PHE A 25 -6.35 0.16 -9.32
C PHE A 25 -6.81 0.22 -10.76
N CYS A 26 -8.04 0.67 -10.97
CA CYS A 26 -8.61 0.93 -12.28
C CYS A 26 -9.29 2.30 -12.29
N THR A 27 -9.20 3.01 -13.41
CA THR A 27 -9.73 4.37 -13.54
C THR A 27 -11.25 4.44 -13.58
N ASP A 28 -11.90 3.34 -13.96
CA ASP A 28 -13.34 3.29 -14.15
C ASP A 28 -13.94 2.26 -13.19
N ALA A 29 -15.26 2.34 -12.99
CA ALA A 29 -15.99 1.36 -12.22
C ALA A 29 -15.95 -0.03 -12.88
N ASN A 30 -16.24 -1.07 -12.09
CA ASN A 30 -16.31 -2.47 -12.50
C ASN A 30 -15.03 -3.02 -13.15
N PHE A 31 -13.86 -2.49 -12.78
CA PHE A 31 -12.55 -2.91 -13.29
C PHE A 31 -12.34 -2.62 -14.78
N HIS A 32 -12.96 -1.56 -15.30
CA HIS A 32 -12.73 -1.05 -16.64
C HIS A 32 -11.73 0.12 -16.65
N GLY A 33 -11.48 0.67 -17.84
CA GLY A 33 -10.55 1.78 -18.05
C GLY A 33 -9.09 1.35 -17.97
N THR A 34 -8.24 2.28 -17.54
CA THR A 34 -6.81 2.00 -17.35
C THR A 34 -6.60 1.34 -16.00
N CYS A 35 -6.01 0.14 -15.99
CA CYS A 35 -5.70 -0.59 -14.76
C CYS A 35 -4.20 -0.76 -14.56
N GLY A 36 -3.75 -0.66 -13.31
CA GLY A 36 -2.35 -0.89 -12.90
C GLY A 36 -2.28 -1.62 -11.57
N THR A 37 -1.28 -2.50 -11.42
CA THR A 37 -1.00 -3.17 -10.14
C THR A 37 0.25 -2.55 -9.52
N TYR A 38 0.15 -2.20 -8.24
CA TYR A 38 1.17 -1.51 -7.48
C TYR A 38 1.61 -2.37 -6.29
N ASN A 39 2.92 -2.39 -6.03
CA ASN A 39 3.49 -3.02 -4.85
C ASN A 39 3.67 -1.97 -3.76
N LEU A 40 2.95 -2.11 -2.66
CA LEU A 40 2.97 -1.17 -1.54
C LEU A 40 3.71 -1.79 -0.35
N PRO A 41 4.52 -1.01 0.39
CA PRO A 41 5.09 -1.48 1.64
C PRO A 41 3.98 -1.72 2.68
N ARG A 42 3.97 -2.89 3.32
CA ARG A 42 3.00 -3.20 4.38
C ARG A 42 3.17 -2.26 5.58
N ASN A 43 2.06 -1.87 6.19
CA ASN A 43 1.98 -1.02 7.40
C ASN A 43 2.59 0.37 7.26
N THR A 44 2.97 0.79 6.06
CA THR A 44 3.59 2.08 5.78
C THR A 44 2.66 2.88 4.87
N CYS A 45 2.55 4.17 5.12
CA CYS A 45 1.77 5.04 4.26
C CYS A 45 2.42 5.17 2.88
N TRP A 46 1.64 4.95 1.83
CA TRP A 46 2.09 5.06 0.45
C TRP A 46 1.22 6.05 -0.31
N ASN A 47 1.85 7.03 -0.95
CA ASN A 47 1.15 8.00 -1.78
C ASN A 47 0.88 7.41 -3.16
N VAL A 48 -0.33 7.62 -3.67
CA VAL A 48 -0.72 7.15 -5.00
C VAL A 48 0.08 7.95 -6.05
N PRO A 49 0.71 7.28 -7.03
CA PRO A 49 1.48 7.98 -8.05
C PRO A 49 0.56 8.73 -9.01
N ARG A 50 1.09 9.80 -9.61
CA ARG A 50 0.36 10.73 -10.49
C ARG A 50 -0.56 10.06 -11.54
N PRO A 51 -0.22 8.92 -12.18
CA PRO A 51 -1.12 8.30 -13.15
C PRO A 51 -2.47 7.84 -12.57
N ALA A 52 -2.50 7.45 -11.29
CA ALA A 52 -3.69 6.91 -10.61
C ALA A 52 -4.26 7.86 -9.54
N ASN A 53 -3.49 8.85 -9.06
CA ASN A 53 -3.93 9.78 -8.03
C ASN A 53 -5.22 10.49 -8.45
N ASP A 54 -6.22 10.51 -7.57
CA ASP A 54 -7.53 11.14 -7.81
C ASP A 54 -8.25 10.63 -9.08
N LYS A 55 -8.05 9.36 -9.43
CA LYS A 55 -8.70 8.74 -10.61
C LYS A 55 -9.22 7.34 -10.36
N ILE A 56 -9.11 6.84 -9.12
CA ILE A 56 -9.45 5.44 -8.82
C ILE A 56 -10.95 5.32 -8.65
N SER A 57 -11.58 4.50 -9.51
CA SER A 57 -13.02 4.20 -9.47
C SER A 57 -13.34 2.73 -9.22
N SER A 58 -12.35 1.83 -9.28
CA SER A 58 -12.45 0.47 -8.74
C SER A 58 -11.09 -0.07 -8.32
N LEU A 59 -11.07 -1.02 -7.36
CA LEU A 59 -9.82 -1.56 -6.82
C LEU A 59 -9.91 -3.03 -6.39
N ASP A 60 -8.79 -3.72 -6.38
CA ASP A 60 -8.63 -5.05 -5.78
C ASP A 60 -7.38 -5.06 -4.91
N THR A 61 -7.55 -5.31 -3.62
CA THR A 61 -6.46 -5.37 -2.63
C THR A 61 -5.72 -6.71 -2.62
N LEU A 62 -6.12 -7.66 -3.46
CA LEU A 62 -5.50 -8.99 -3.58
C LEU A 62 -5.41 -9.71 -2.21
N GLY A 63 -6.42 -9.50 -1.37
CA GLY A 63 -6.53 -10.10 -0.04
C GLY A 63 -5.94 -9.27 1.10
N ALA A 64 -5.27 -8.14 0.84
CA ALA A 64 -4.79 -7.25 1.88
C ALA A 64 -5.91 -6.42 2.52
N ASN A 65 -5.78 -6.07 3.79
CA ASN A 65 -6.66 -5.12 4.46
C ASN A 65 -6.03 -3.73 4.38
N CYS A 66 -6.64 -2.82 3.64
CA CYS A 66 -6.08 -1.48 3.39
C CYS A 66 -7.02 -0.38 3.87
N ILE A 67 -6.43 0.74 4.27
CA ILE A 67 -7.15 2.01 4.50
C ILE A 67 -6.79 2.96 3.36
N PHE A 68 -7.81 3.43 2.65
CA PHE A 68 -7.69 4.38 1.55
C PHE A 68 -8.04 5.77 2.02
N TYR A 69 -7.19 6.74 1.73
CA TYR A 69 -7.31 8.11 2.21
C TYR A 69 -7.50 9.07 1.05
N LYS A 70 -8.33 10.08 1.30
CA LYS A 70 -8.61 11.14 0.34
C LYS A 70 -7.38 11.99 0.09
N ASP A 71 -6.64 12.30 1.16
CA ASP A 71 -5.49 13.18 1.07
C ASP A 71 -4.18 12.39 1.06
N ALA A 72 -3.09 13.02 0.64
CA ALA A 72 -1.75 12.44 0.71
C ALA A 72 -1.31 12.20 2.17
N TYR A 73 -0.32 11.33 2.35
CA TYR A 73 0.31 11.01 3.64
C TYR A 73 -0.65 10.40 4.67
N CYS A 74 -1.67 9.68 4.21
CA CYS A 74 -2.63 8.94 5.02
C CYS A 74 -3.40 9.82 6.00
N LYS A 75 -3.95 10.91 5.46
CA LYS A 75 -4.70 11.93 6.19
C LYS A 75 -6.11 12.09 5.63
N GLY A 76 -6.95 12.78 6.41
CA GLY A 76 -8.29 13.17 5.99
C GLY A 76 -9.29 12.01 5.95
N PRO A 77 -10.43 12.22 5.25
CA PRO A 77 -11.45 11.20 5.08
C PRO A 77 -10.89 9.91 4.51
N SER A 78 -11.37 8.78 5.03
CA SER A 78 -10.88 7.46 4.65
C SER A 78 -11.96 6.39 4.65
N PHE A 79 -11.67 5.27 3.98
CA PHE A 79 -12.46 4.06 4.07
C PHE A 79 -11.57 2.82 4.07
N LYS A 80 -12.05 1.75 4.70
CA LYS A 80 -11.40 0.44 4.73
C LYS A 80 -11.90 -0.41 3.57
N ALA A 81 -11.01 -1.14 2.92
CA ALA A 81 -11.41 -2.17 1.96
C ALA A 81 -10.48 -3.38 1.97
N ASN A 82 -11.07 -4.50 1.55
CA ASN A 82 -10.44 -5.79 1.35
C ASN A 82 -11.11 -6.48 0.14
N GLY A 83 -10.33 -7.31 -0.56
CA GLY A 83 -10.70 -7.94 -1.82
C GLY A 83 -11.03 -6.94 -2.92
N LYS A 84 -11.95 -7.38 -3.79
CA LYS A 84 -12.49 -6.64 -4.93
C LYS A 84 -13.53 -5.59 -4.49
N LYS A 85 -13.39 -4.38 -5.02
CA LYS A 85 -14.33 -3.27 -4.93
C LYS A 85 -14.63 -2.77 -6.34
N PRO A 86 -15.73 -3.24 -6.97
CA PRO A 86 -16.11 -2.79 -8.31
C PRO A 86 -16.53 -1.32 -8.34
N THR A 87 -16.85 -0.72 -7.19
CA THR A 87 -17.14 0.71 -7.05
C THR A 87 -16.49 1.27 -5.80
N ILE A 88 -16.12 2.55 -5.85
CA ILE A 88 -15.63 3.31 -4.68
C ILE A 88 -16.79 4.13 -4.10
N PRO A 89 -16.87 4.31 -2.76
CA PRO A 89 -17.86 5.21 -2.16
C PRO A 89 -17.86 6.59 -2.85
N ALA A 90 -19.04 7.15 -3.09
CA ALA A 90 -19.21 8.36 -3.90
C ALA A 90 -18.39 9.57 -3.40
N ASN A 91 -18.17 9.68 -2.09
CA ASN A 91 -17.35 10.72 -1.48
C ASN A 91 -15.83 10.53 -1.69
N MET A 92 -15.41 9.35 -2.16
CA MET A 92 -14.02 8.92 -2.34
C MET A 92 -13.65 8.57 -3.79
N ASN A 93 -14.64 8.35 -4.68
CA ASN A 93 -14.41 8.08 -6.09
C ASN A 93 -13.60 9.21 -6.72
N ASP A 94 -12.54 8.85 -7.46
CA ASP A 94 -11.61 9.81 -8.10
C ASP A 94 -11.00 10.83 -7.13
N LYS A 95 -10.81 10.44 -5.87
CA LYS A 95 -10.26 11.31 -4.83
C LYS A 95 -9.24 10.63 -3.92
N ILE A 96 -8.84 9.40 -4.23
CA ILE A 96 -7.89 8.65 -3.39
C ILE A 96 -6.47 9.14 -3.71
N SER A 97 -5.75 9.57 -2.67
CA SER A 97 -4.37 10.06 -2.79
C SER A 97 -3.34 9.28 -1.96
N SER A 98 -3.75 8.45 -0.99
CA SER A 98 -2.81 7.58 -0.27
C SER A 98 -3.45 6.34 0.34
N VAL A 99 -2.63 5.35 0.67
CA VAL A 99 -3.03 4.02 1.15
C VAL A 99 -2.13 3.54 2.28
N LYS A 100 -2.68 2.81 3.24
CA LYS A 100 -1.94 2.13 4.31
C LYS A 100 -2.43 0.71 4.54
#